data_AF-A0A7L2W234-F1
#
_entry.id   AF-A0A7L2W234-F1
#
_cell.length_a   1.000
_cell.length_b   1.000
_cell.length_c   1.000
_cell.angle_alpha   90.00
_cell.angle_beta   90.00
_cell.angle_gamma   90.00
#
_symmetry.space_group_name_H-M   'P 1'
#
loop_
_entity.id
_entity.type
_entity.pdbx_description
1 polymer ?
#
loop_
_entity_poly.entity_id
_entity_poly.type
_entity_poly.pdbx_seq_one_letter_code
_entity_poly.pdbx_strand_id
1 'polypeptide(L)'
;DIKDCFFSIPLHEEDKERFAFSVVFPNSQGPNLRFQWKVLPQGMINSPTICQITVNRALALVWRNDPTTTIIQYMDDILITAPTESQMDQLVLTVL
;
A
#
# COMPACT_ATOMS: atom_id res chain seq x y z
N ASP A 1 -6.61 -3.89 -7.86
CA ASP A 1 -5.15 -3.94 -7.72
C ASP A 1 -4.73 -2.76 -6.84
N ILE A 2 -4.05 -3.02 -5.74
CA ILE A 2 -3.62 -2.03 -4.74
C ILE A 2 -2.10 -1.81 -4.77
N LYS A 3 -1.42 -2.10 -5.89
CA LYS A 3 0.01 -1.84 -6.12
C LYS A 3 0.46 -0.41 -5.78
N ASP A 4 -0.44 0.57 -5.84
CA ASP A 4 -0.13 1.98 -5.52
C ASP A 4 -0.32 2.33 -4.03
N CYS A 5 -0.76 1.38 -3.20
CA CYS A 5 -0.95 1.59 -1.77
C CYS A 5 0.34 2.05 -1.08
N PHE A 6 1.50 1.53 -1.50
CA PHE A 6 2.80 1.93 -0.97
C PHE A 6 3.04 3.45 -1.10
N PHE A 7 2.64 4.03 -2.24
CA PHE A 7 2.83 5.46 -2.51
C PHE A 7 1.86 6.36 -1.74
N SER A 8 0.84 5.80 -1.11
CA SER A 8 -0.15 6.53 -0.32
C SER A 8 0.18 6.53 1.18
N ILE A 9 1.13 5.71 1.63
CA ILE A 9 1.48 5.58 3.05
C ILE A 9 2.73 6.41 3.35
N PRO A 10 2.65 7.44 4.21
CA PRO A 10 3.80 8.26 4.55
C PRO A 10 4.85 7.45 5.32
N LEU A 11 6.12 7.66 4.99
CA LEU A 11 7.25 7.11 5.75
C LEU A 11 7.52 7.99 6.98
N HIS A 12 7.80 7.37 8.12
CA HIS A 12 8.13 8.08 9.35
C HIS A 12 9.39 8.93 9.15
N GLU A 13 9.43 10.16 9.70
CA GLU A 13 10.51 11.13 9.46
C GLU A 13 11.89 10.57 9.80
N GLU A 14 12.01 9.85 10.92
CA GLU A 14 13.28 9.24 11.36
C GLU A 14 13.78 8.13 10.43
N ASP A 15 12.89 7.53 9.65
CA ASP A 15 13.23 6.47 8.70
C ASP A 15 13.63 7.03 7.33
N LYS A 16 13.21 8.26 6.97
CA LYS A 16 13.52 8.85 5.66
C LYS A 16 15.02 8.96 5.39
N GLU A 17 15.80 9.32 6.41
CA GLU A 17 17.25 9.40 6.29
C GLU A 17 17.89 8.00 6.19
N ARG A 18 17.37 7.02 6.93
CA ARG A 18 17.86 5.64 6.93
C ARG A 18 17.69 4.97 5.57
N PHE A 19 16.61 5.31 4.86
CA PHE A 19 16.32 4.82 3.52
C PHE A 19 16.78 5.77 2.41
N ALA A 20 17.62 6.76 2.72
CA ALA A 20 18.19 7.63 1.69
C ALA A 20 19.07 6.83 0.71
N PHE A 21 19.02 7.18 -0.57
CA PHE A 21 19.84 6.57 -1.61
C PHE A 21 20.55 7.62 -2.45
N SER A 22 21.63 7.22 -3.12
CA SER A 22 22.39 8.11 -4.02
C SER A 22 22.30 7.62 -5.46
N VAL A 23 22.07 8.54 -6.38
CA VAL A 23 22.23 8.31 -7.82
C VAL A 23 23.64 8.76 -8.20
N VAL A 24 24.44 7.82 -8.68
CA VAL A 24 25.84 8.05 -9.10
C VAL A 24 25.89 8.23 -10.61
N PHE A 25 26.52 9.29 -11.07
CA PHE A 25 26.69 9.53 -12.50
C PHE A 25 27.92 8.79 -13.05
N PRO A 26 27.81 8.14 -14.22
CA PRO A 26 28.96 7.48 -14.86
C PRO A 26 30.11 8.46 -15.07
N ASN A 27 31.35 7.97 -14.94
CA ASN A 27 32.57 8.73 -15.22
C ASN A 27 32.64 10.11 -14.53
N SER A 28 32.00 10.26 -13.36
CA SER A 28 31.97 11.51 -12.59
C SER A 28 31.46 12.71 -13.41
N GLN A 29 30.54 12.47 -14.35
CA GLN A 29 29.93 13.50 -15.21
C GLN A 29 29.15 14.58 -14.43
N GLY A 30 28.87 14.34 -13.15
CA GLY A 30 28.26 15.31 -12.24
C GLY A 30 28.38 14.87 -10.78
N PRO A 31 28.05 15.75 -9.82
CA PRO A 31 27.99 15.39 -8.41
C PRO A 31 26.90 14.35 -8.16
N ASN A 32 27.16 13.42 -7.24
CA ASN A 32 26.15 12.44 -6.83
C ASN A 32 24.93 13.14 -6.23
N LEU A 33 23.73 12.71 -6.62
CA LEU A 33 22.48 13.22 -6.06
C LEU A 33 22.00 12.29 -4.97
N ARG A 34 21.63 12.84 -3.81
CA ARG A 34 21.05 12.08 -2.69
C ARG A 34 19.56 12.35 -2.60
N PHE A 35 18.78 11.28 -2.54
CA PHE A 35 17.32 11.31 -2.43
C PHE A 35 16.85 10.59 -1.17
N GLN A 36 15.65 10.94 -0.72
CA GLN A 36 14.97 10.30 0.40
C GLN A 36 13.55 9.94 0.00
N TRP A 37 13.06 8.82 0.52
CA TRP A 37 11.68 8.43 0.33
C TRP A 37 10.75 9.28 1.20
N LYS A 38 9.64 9.74 0.62
CA LYS A 38 8.56 10.42 1.38
C LYS A 38 7.49 9.45 1.86
N VAL A 39 7.36 8.34 1.15
CA VAL A 39 6.32 7.32 1.28
C VAL A 39 7.00 5.95 1.31
N LEU A 40 6.26 4.88 1.60
CA LEU A 40 6.86 3.55 1.66
C LEU A 40 7.55 3.18 0.34
N PRO A 41 8.84 2.80 0.37
CA PRO A 41 9.51 2.31 -0.82
C PRO A 41 9.04 0.90 -1.19
N GLN A 42 8.87 0.66 -2.48
CA GLN A 42 8.72 -0.69 -3.02
C GLN A 42 10.04 -1.46 -2.83
N GLY A 43 9.95 -2.70 -2.35
CA GLY A 43 11.12 -3.55 -2.09
C GLY A 43 11.68 -3.49 -0.66
N MET A 44 11.17 -2.62 0.22
CA MET A 44 11.44 -2.76 1.66
C MET A 44 10.67 -3.96 2.22
N ILE A 45 11.37 -4.84 2.95
CA ILE A 45 10.84 -6.12 3.46
C ILE A 45 9.53 -5.95 4.24
N ASN A 46 9.40 -4.85 4.99
CA ASN A 46 8.23 -4.59 5.83
C ASN A 46 7.11 -3.82 5.11
N SER A 47 7.37 -3.29 3.91
CA SER A 47 6.36 -2.54 3.15
C SER A 47 5.08 -3.35 2.92
N PRO A 48 5.11 -4.63 2.51
CA PRO A 48 3.89 -5.42 2.32
C PRO A 48 3.05 -5.53 3.58
N THR A 49 3.68 -5.77 4.74
CA THR A 49 3.00 -5.87 6.03
C THR A 49 2.35 -4.54 6.43
N ILE A 50 3.02 -3.41 6.18
CA ILE A 50 2.47 -2.08 6.50
C ILE A 50 1.29 -1.73 5.58
N CYS A 51 1.38 -2.05 4.29
CA CYS A 51 0.25 -1.93 3.36
C CYS A 51 -0.93 -2.79 3.79
N GLN A 52 -0.69 -4.05 4.15
CA GLN A 52 -1.70 -4.97 4.64
C GLN A 52 -2.43 -4.42 5.88
N ILE A 53 -1.69 -3.89 6.86
CA ILE A 53 -2.29 -3.28 8.05
C ILE A 53 -3.12 -2.05 7.69
N THR A 54 -2.62 -1.21 6.78
CA THR A 54 -3.31 0.01 6.36
C THR A 54 -4.62 -0.31 5.64
N VAL A 55 -4.59 -1.24 4.69
CA VAL A 55 -5.78 -1.68 3.94
C VAL A 55 -6.76 -2.39 4.87
N ASN A 56 -6.31 -3.28 5.76
CA ASN A 56 -7.18 -3.91 6.76
C ASN A 56 -7.87 -2.87 7.67
N ARG A 57 -7.18 -1.78 8.03
CA ARG A 57 -7.80 -0.69 8.81
C ARG A 57 -8.85 0.07 8.01
N ALA A 58 -8.60 0.33 6.73
CA ALA A 58 -9.58 0.98 5.85
C ALA A 58 -10.84 0.09 5.66
N LEU A 59 -10.65 -1.21 5.50
CA LEU A 59 -11.73 -2.19 5.34
C LEU A 59 -12.49 -2.51 6.64
N ALA A 60 -11.95 -2.13 7.81
CA ALA A 60 -12.54 -2.46 9.10
C ALA A 60 -13.98 -1.95 9.26
N LEU A 61 -14.33 -0.83 8.61
CA LEU A 61 -15.70 -0.32 8.61
C LEU A 61 -16.64 -1.19 7.77
N VAL A 62 -16.17 -1.69 6.63
CA VAL A 62 -16.94 -2.55 5.73
C VAL A 62 -17.31 -3.86 6.42
N TRP A 63 -16.35 -4.49 7.11
CA TRP A 63 -16.60 -5.71 7.88
C TRP A 63 -17.61 -5.53 9.02
N ARG A 64 -17.62 -4.36 9.67
CA ARG A 64 -18.59 -4.07 10.73
C ARG A 64 -20.01 -3.90 10.20
N ASN A 65 -20.14 -3.35 9.00
CA ASN A 65 -21.44 -3.06 8.40
C ASN A 65 -22.03 -4.27 7.66
N ASP A 66 -21.18 -5.16 7.13
CA ASP A 66 -21.61 -6.36 6.42
C ASP A 66 -20.80 -7.59 6.84
N PRO A 67 -21.22 -8.29 7.91
CA PRO A 67 -20.53 -9.49 8.40
C PRO A 67 -20.72 -10.72 7.49
N THR A 68 -21.58 -10.65 6.48
CA THR A 68 -21.81 -11.77 5.54
C THR A 68 -20.81 -11.80 4.39
N THR A 69 -20.08 -10.71 4.22
CA THR A 69 -19.07 -10.54 3.18
C THR A 69 -17.70 -10.99 3.66
N THR A 70 -16.98 -11.72 2.81
CA THR A 70 -15.58 -12.07 3.04
C THR A 70 -14.69 -11.23 2.12
N ILE A 71 -13.73 -10.52 2.72
CA ILE A 71 -12.70 -9.75 1.99
C ILE A 71 -11.34 -10.30 2.40
N ILE A 72 -10.57 -10.76 1.42
CA ILE A 72 -9.22 -11.28 1.61
C ILE A 72 -8.28 -10.40 0.80
N GLN A 73 -7.30 -9.82 1.48
CA GLN A 73 -6.18 -9.19 0.80
C GLN A 73 -5.03 -10.19 0.71
N TYR A 74 -4.49 -10.34 -0.49
CA TYR A 74 -3.31 -11.14 -0.76
C TYR A 74 -2.33 -10.29 -1.57
N MET A 75 -1.23 -9.89 -0.94
CA MET A 75 -0.24 -8.99 -1.54
C MET A 75 -0.91 -7.72 -2.09
N ASP A 76 -0.90 -7.55 -3.41
CA ASP A 76 -1.47 -6.38 -4.10
C ASP A 76 -2.90 -6.62 -4.64
N ASP A 77 -3.49 -7.78 -4.33
CA ASP A 77 -4.83 -8.15 -4.75
C ASP A 77 -5.79 -8.14 -3.55
N ILE A 78 -7.05 -7.79 -3.83
CA ILE A 78 -8.17 -7.92 -2.90
C ILE A 78 -9.21 -8.80 -3.57
N LEU A 79 -9.55 -9.91 -2.91
CA LEU A 79 -10.67 -10.76 -3.25
C LEU A 79 -11.86 -10.38 -2.37
N ILE A 80 -12.99 -10.06 -3.00
CA ILE A 80 -14.25 -9.75 -2.33
C ILE A 80 -15.25 -10.85 -2.71
N THR A 81 -15.97 -11.38 -1.74
CA THR A 81 -17.05 -12.35 -1.95
C THR A 81 -18.24 -12.01 -1.09
N ALA A 82 -19.43 -11.99 -1.69
CA ALA A 82 -20.71 -11.70 -1.04
C ALA A 82 -21.78 -12.73 -1.47
N PRO A 83 -22.86 -12.92 -0.70
CA PRO A 83 -23.91 -13.89 -1.01
C PRO A 83 -24.67 -13.61 -2.31
N THR A 84 -24.74 -12.35 -2.76
CA THR A 84 -25.46 -11.95 -3.97
C THR A 84 -24.62 -10.99 -4.83
N GLU A 85 -24.87 -10.98 -6.13
CA GLU A 85 -24.20 -10.09 -7.09
C GLU A 85 -24.47 -8.60 -6.76
N SER A 86 -25.71 -8.26 -6.40
CA SER A 86 -26.05 -6.88 -6.02
C SER A 86 -25.29 -6.39 -4.77
N GLN A 87 -25.04 -7.27 -3.78
CA GLN A 87 -24.20 -6.91 -2.64
C GLN A 87 -22.74 -6.76 -3.05
N MET A 88 -22.24 -7.67 -3.90
CA MET A 88 -20.89 -7.59 -4.44
C MET A 88 -20.65 -6.24 -5.13
N ASP A 89 -21.54 -5.82 -6.01
CA ASP A 89 -21.41 -4.57 -6.77
C ASP A 89 -21.33 -3.35 -5.83
N GLN A 90 -22.18 -3.32 -4.80
CA GLN A 90 -22.16 -2.25 -3.81
C GLN A 90 -20.87 -2.22 -2.98
N LEU A 91 -20.34 -3.39 -2.64
CA LEU A 91 -19.09 -3.51 -1.87
C LEU A 91 -17.88 -3.09 -2.70
N VAL A 92 -17.83 -3.48 -3.97
CA VAL A 92 -16.78 -3.06 -4.90
C VAL A 92 -16.73 -1.54 -4.99
N LEU A 93 -17.87 -0.87 -5.11
CA LEU A 93 -17.97 0.60 -5.12
C LEU A 93 -17.61 1.27 -3.78
N THR A 94 -17.70 0.54 -2.67
CA THR A 94 -17.37 1.08 -1.34
C THR A 94 -15.88 0.92 -1.03
N VAL A 95 -15.24 -0.10 -1.61
CA VAL A 95 -13.85 -0.49 -1.34
C VAL A 95 -12.87 0.12 -2.35
N LEU A 96 -13.27 0.27 -3.61
CA LEU A 96 -12.46 0.80 -4.73
C LEU A 96 -12.92 2.19 -5.15
#